data_AF-A0A1W1HCA2-F1
#
_entry.id   AF-A0A1W1HCA2-F1
#
_cell.length_a   1.000
_cell.length_b   1.000
_cell.length_c   1.000
_cell.angle_alpha   90.00
_cell.angle_beta   90.00
_cell.angle_gamma   90.00
#
_symmetry.space_group_name_H-M   'P 1'
#
loop_
_entity.id
_entity.type
_entity.pdbx_description
1 polymer ?
#
loop_
_entity_poly.entity_id
_entity_poly.type
_entity_poly.pdbx_seq_one_letter_code
_entity_poly.pdbx_strand_id
1 'polypeptide(L)'
;MDDFLKSIEHINHLQICASREWIFHPGMLFGSWLKWWGSPGYRKTAHEGIDIAQYRNRNGDIVSLSQDIMIPAMVDSTILNICDDFLGRSVIAGFGRSLAIVYSHIAPDTSLKAGDFVAAGKILGTVADTSMRKSGIGAHLHISLMEIARYLSLDDLNWNLFVSKDQDYIYFYNPIYIPRKFLNDDGFGSIEKY
;
A
#
# COMPACT_ATOMS: atom_id res chain seq x y z
N MET A 1 0.89 -0.12 -11.53
CA MET A 1 2.07 -0.43 -10.71
C MET A 1 3.35 0.14 -11.29
N ASP A 2 3.68 -0.07 -12.57
CA ASP A 2 4.94 0.43 -13.14
C ASP A 2 5.14 1.94 -12.96
N ASP A 3 4.16 2.77 -13.32
CA ASP A 3 4.29 4.23 -13.18
C ASP A 3 4.37 4.68 -11.72
N PHE A 4 3.76 3.91 -10.80
CA PHE A 4 3.88 4.14 -9.37
C PHE A 4 5.31 3.88 -8.87
N LEU A 5 5.89 2.75 -9.27
CA LEU A 5 7.27 2.40 -8.92
C LEU A 5 8.27 3.41 -9.52
N LYS A 6 8.01 3.92 -10.73
CA LYS A 6 8.79 5.03 -11.33
C LYS A 6 8.65 6.33 -10.53
N SER A 7 7.47 6.60 -9.99
CA SER A 7 7.24 7.78 -9.15
C SER A 7 8.05 7.70 -7.85
N ILE A 8 8.03 6.53 -7.18
CA ILE A 8 8.89 6.27 -6.02
C ILE A 8 10.36 6.44 -6.36
N GLU A 9 10.83 5.85 -7.46
CA GLU A 9 12.21 5.98 -7.96
C GLU A 9 12.59 7.45 -8.12
N HIS A 10 11.77 8.23 -8.82
CA HIS A 10 12.04 9.62 -9.16
C HIS A 10 12.07 10.52 -7.94
N ILE A 11 11.05 10.45 -7.10
CA ILE A 11 10.87 11.30 -5.90
C ILE A 11 11.97 11.06 -4.88
N ASN A 12 12.42 9.82 -4.74
CA ASN A 12 13.46 9.45 -3.78
C ASN A 12 14.87 9.44 -4.38
N HIS A 13 15.03 9.87 -5.64
CA HIS A 13 16.30 9.88 -6.36
C HIS A 13 17.05 8.53 -6.33
N LEU A 14 16.29 7.43 -6.36
CA LEU A 14 16.86 6.09 -6.27
C LEU A 14 17.72 5.82 -7.51
N GLN A 15 18.95 5.39 -7.27
CA GLN A 15 19.89 5.02 -8.32
C GLN A 15 19.58 3.60 -8.81
N ILE A 16 18.38 3.35 -9.33
CA ILE A 16 17.99 2.02 -9.85
C ILE A 16 18.77 1.72 -11.14
N CYS A 17 19.12 0.46 -11.34
CA CYS A 17 19.76 -0.02 -12.57
C CYS A 17 18.93 0.29 -13.82
N ALA A 18 19.58 0.29 -15.00
CA ALA A 18 18.91 0.63 -16.27
C ALA A 18 17.74 -0.32 -16.63
N SER A 19 17.78 -1.57 -16.15
CA SER A 19 16.68 -2.54 -16.28
C SER A 19 15.51 -2.29 -15.33
N ARG A 20 15.61 -1.29 -14.43
CA ARG A 20 14.60 -0.90 -13.44
C ARG A 20 14.08 -2.06 -12.59
N GLU A 21 15.01 -2.82 -12.04
CA GLU A 21 14.71 -4.07 -11.35
C GLU A 21 14.33 -3.81 -9.89
N TRP A 22 13.03 -3.79 -9.63
CA TRP A 22 12.47 -4.01 -8.29
C TRP A 22 12.49 -5.51 -7.98
N ILE A 23 12.91 -5.88 -6.76
CA ILE A 23 13.10 -7.27 -6.36
C ILE A 23 11.88 -7.74 -5.60
N PHE A 24 11.18 -8.74 -6.15
CA PHE A 24 10.04 -9.38 -5.50
C PHE A 24 10.33 -10.86 -5.24
N HIS A 25 10.33 -11.24 -3.96
CA HIS A 25 10.39 -12.64 -3.56
C HIS A 25 8.98 -13.25 -3.60
N PRO A 26 8.83 -14.57 -3.81
CA PRO A 26 7.51 -15.21 -3.89
C PRO A 26 6.57 -14.91 -2.72
N GLY A 27 7.10 -14.72 -1.50
CA GLY A 27 6.31 -14.37 -0.31
C GLY A 27 5.79 -12.92 -0.28
N MET A 28 6.34 -12.04 -1.11
CA MET A 28 5.94 -10.62 -1.21
C MET A 28 4.74 -10.41 -2.13
N LEU A 29 4.36 -11.42 -2.92
CA LEU A 29 3.35 -11.27 -3.96
C LEU A 29 1.94 -11.50 -3.44
N PHE A 30 0.96 -10.90 -4.12
CA PHE A 30 -0.46 -11.10 -3.86
C PHE A 30 -0.86 -12.57 -3.98
N GLY A 31 -1.70 -13.04 -3.06
CA GLY A 31 -2.16 -14.43 -2.99
C GLY A 31 -1.11 -15.42 -2.46
N SER A 32 0.10 -14.96 -2.14
CA SER A 32 1.16 -15.84 -1.65
C SER A 32 0.89 -16.32 -0.24
N TRP A 33 1.10 -17.61 -0.01
CA TRP A 33 1.09 -18.19 1.33
C TRP A 33 2.47 -18.18 1.97
N LEU A 34 3.52 -17.79 1.25
CA LEU A 34 4.89 -17.83 1.73
C LEU A 34 5.20 -16.57 2.55
N LYS A 35 6.01 -16.75 3.60
CA LYS A 35 6.71 -15.64 4.26
C LYS A 35 7.91 -15.24 3.41
N TRP A 36 8.24 -13.95 3.43
CA TRP A 36 9.50 -13.43 2.88
C TRP A 36 10.42 -12.83 3.96
N TRP A 37 9.95 -12.75 5.21
CA TRP A 37 10.71 -12.28 6.36
C TRP A 37 10.92 -13.39 7.39
N GLY A 38 11.94 -13.19 8.24
CA GLY A 38 12.28 -14.12 9.31
C GLY A 38 12.62 -15.51 8.77
N SER A 39 12.19 -16.55 9.49
CA SER A 39 12.41 -17.93 9.05
C SER A 39 11.46 -18.32 7.91
N PRO A 40 11.93 -19.12 6.93
CA PRO A 40 11.08 -19.68 5.89
C PRO A 40 9.83 -20.36 6.48
N GLY A 41 8.69 -20.20 5.81
CA GLY A 41 7.45 -20.83 6.24
C GLY A 41 6.23 -20.20 5.61
N TYR A 42 5.07 -20.61 6.10
CA TYR A 42 3.78 -20.18 5.58
C TYR A 42 3.11 -19.13 6.48
N ARG A 43 2.36 -18.22 5.86
CA ARG A 43 1.43 -17.30 6.51
C ARG A 43 0.15 -18.05 6.91
N LYS A 44 -0.58 -17.53 7.90
CA LYS A 44 -1.91 -18.06 8.28
C LYS A 44 -2.97 -17.77 7.22
N THR A 45 -2.75 -16.74 6.41
CA THR A 45 -3.64 -16.25 5.36
C THR A 45 -2.82 -15.95 4.11
N ALA A 46 -3.43 -16.09 2.94
CA ALA A 46 -2.83 -15.59 1.71
C ALA A 46 -2.58 -14.08 1.82
N HIS A 47 -1.49 -13.62 1.23
CA HIS A 47 -1.11 -12.22 1.23
C HIS A 47 -2.10 -11.37 0.42
N GLU A 48 -2.77 -10.44 1.09
CA GLU A 48 -3.82 -9.57 0.56
C GLU A 48 -3.30 -8.40 -0.30
N GLY A 49 -1.98 -8.22 -0.34
CA GLY A 49 -1.32 -7.13 -1.04
C GLY A 49 0.00 -7.55 -1.67
N ILE A 50 0.84 -6.56 -1.94
CA ILE A 50 2.23 -6.75 -2.33
C ILE A 50 3.16 -5.98 -1.40
N ASP A 51 4.36 -6.52 -1.19
CA ASP A 51 5.40 -5.87 -0.40
C ASP A 51 6.53 -5.38 -1.32
N ILE A 52 6.86 -4.09 -1.22
CA ILE A 52 7.94 -3.44 -1.96
C ILE A 52 9.04 -3.09 -0.96
N ALA A 53 10.16 -3.81 -1.04
CA ALA A 53 11.21 -3.74 -0.02
C ALA A 53 12.61 -3.52 -0.58
N GLN A 54 12.86 -3.90 -1.83
CA GLN A 54 14.23 -3.94 -2.38
C GLN A 54 14.27 -3.59 -3.86
N TYR A 55 15.37 -2.98 -4.30
CA TYR A 55 15.65 -2.71 -5.70
C TYR A 55 17.13 -2.99 -6.01
N ARG A 56 17.46 -3.21 -7.28
CA ARG A 56 18.85 -3.29 -7.73
C ARG A 56 19.37 -1.91 -8.11
N ASN A 57 20.47 -1.47 -7.49
CA ASN A 57 21.08 -0.18 -7.81
C ASN A 57 21.88 -0.24 -9.14
N ARG A 58 22.38 0.92 -9.62
CA ARG A 58 23.20 1.02 -10.84
C ARG A 58 24.51 0.23 -10.80
N ASN A 59 25.02 -0.09 -9.62
CA ASN A 59 26.22 -0.90 -9.44
C ASN A 59 25.90 -2.41 -9.45
N GLY A 60 24.63 -2.79 -9.44
CA GLY A 60 24.17 -4.17 -9.40
C GLY A 60 23.86 -4.70 -8.00
N ASP A 61 24.06 -3.90 -6.96
CA ASP A 61 23.78 -4.30 -5.57
C ASP A 61 22.29 -4.31 -5.28
N ILE A 62 21.84 -5.24 -4.44
CA ILE A 62 20.48 -5.24 -3.90
C ILE A 62 20.44 -4.29 -2.70
N VAL A 63 19.62 -3.26 -2.79
CA VAL A 63 19.44 -2.23 -1.76
C VAL A 63 18.05 -2.36 -1.17
N SER A 64 17.96 -2.42 0.16
CA SER A 64 16.69 -2.38 0.88
C SER A 64 16.20 -0.95 1.06
N LEU A 65 14.87 -0.77 1.05
CA LEU A 65 14.26 0.50 1.42
C LEU A 65 14.55 0.86 2.88
N SER A 66 14.56 2.15 3.16
CA SER A 66 14.73 2.73 4.48
C SER A 66 13.56 3.66 4.82
N GLN A 67 13.50 4.11 6.07
CA GLN A 67 12.42 4.94 6.62
C GLN A 67 12.29 6.35 6.00
N ASP A 68 13.27 6.77 5.22
CA ASP A 68 13.31 8.05 4.49
C ASP A 68 12.62 7.98 3.12
N ILE A 69 12.24 6.78 2.67
CA ILE A 69 11.58 6.59 1.38
C ILE A 69 10.18 7.18 1.42
N MET A 70 9.99 8.28 0.69
CA MET A 70 8.73 8.97 0.48
C MET A 70 7.77 8.17 -0.40
N ILE A 71 6.52 8.11 0.01
CA ILE A 71 5.45 7.35 -0.65
C ILE A 71 4.47 8.32 -1.31
N PRO A 72 4.44 8.42 -2.65
CA PRO A 72 3.43 9.21 -3.36
C PRO A 72 2.07 8.51 -3.37
N ALA A 73 0.99 9.26 -3.60
CA ALA A 73 -0.29 8.69 -3.98
C ALA A 73 -0.20 8.09 -5.39
N MET A 74 -0.71 6.87 -5.57
CA MET A 74 -0.69 6.16 -6.86
C MET A 74 -1.65 6.77 -7.88
N VAL A 75 -2.81 7.24 -7.42
CA VAL A 75 -3.89 7.82 -8.22
C VAL A 75 -4.54 8.95 -7.43
N ASP A 76 -5.32 9.79 -8.11
CA ASP A 76 -6.19 10.76 -7.46
C ASP A 76 -7.15 10.02 -6.51
N SER A 77 -7.27 10.49 -5.28
CA SER A 77 -8.02 9.77 -4.24
C SER A 77 -8.53 10.70 -3.16
N THR A 78 -9.54 10.24 -2.44
CA THR A 78 -9.96 10.82 -1.14
C THR A 78 -9.46 9.91 -0.03
N ILE A 79 -8.84 10.48 1.00
CA ILE A 79 -8.43 9.70 2.18
C ILE A 79 -9.68 9.27 2.95
N LEU A 80 -9.92 7.97 3.02
CA LEU A 80 -11.08 7.39 3.70
C LEU A 80 -10.82 7.22 5.20
N ASN A 81 -9.63 6.72 5.55
CA ASN A 81 -9.24 6.51 6.94
C ASN A 81 -7.72 6.49 7.08
N ILE A 82 -7.22 6.72 8.29
CA ILE A 82 -5.82 6.52 8.68
C ILE A 82 -5.81 5.78 10.03
N CYS A 83 -5.29 4.55 10.05
CA CYS A 83 -5.31 3.71 11.24
C CYS A 83 -3.93 3.15 11.57
N ASP A 84 -3.74 2.71 12.81
CA ASP A 84 -2.50 2.02 13.20
C ASP A 84 -2.45 0.61 12.56
N ASP A 85 -1.24 0.16 12.26
CA ASP A 85 -0.95 -1.19 11.81
C ASP A 85 0.17 -1.83 12.65
N PHE A 86 0.55 -3.07 12.35
CA PHE A 86 1.50 -3.80 13.20
C PHE A 86 2.97 -3.30 13.10
N LEU A 87 3.34 -2.50 12.10
CA LEU A 87 4.70 -1.91 11.92
C LEU A 87 4.71 -0.38 11.92
N GLY A 88 3.61 0.27 11.59
CA GLY A 88 3.46 1.72 11.46
C GLY A 88 1.99 2.10 11.42
N ARG A 89 1.59 2.84 10.39
CA ARG A 89 0.19 3.21 10.14
C ARG A 89 -0.16 2.96 8.68
N SER A 90 -1.45 2.81 8.43
CA SER A 90 -2.02 2.66 7.10
C SER A 90 -2.82 3.89 6.70
N VAL A 91 -2.65 4.32 5.45
CA VAL A 91 -3.52 5.30 4.79
C VAL A 91 -4.42 4.55 3.82
N ILE A 92 -5.73 4.67 4.00
CA ILE A 92 -6.74 4.08 3.12
C ILE A 92 -7.22 5.17 2.17
N ALA A 93 -6.89 5.08 0.89
CA ALA A 93 -7.21 6.09 -0.12
C ALA A 93 -8.24 5.55 -1.12
N GLY A 94 -9.43 6.13 -1.12
CA GLY A 94 -10.56 5.74 -1.96
C GLY A 94 -10.55 6.44 -3.31
N PHE A 95 -10.90 5.70 -4.36
CA PHE A 95 -10.97 6.19 -5.73
C PHE A 95 -12.00 5.39 -6.53
N GLY A 96 -12.46 5.96 -7.66
CA GLY A 96 -13.61 5.41 -8.39
C GLY A 96 -14.85 5.32 -7.48
N ARG A 97 -15.73 4.36 -7.72
CA ARG A 97 -17.01 4.24 -6.98
C ARG A 97 -16.94 3.42 -5.69
N SER A 98 -16.00 2.47 -5.59
CA SER A 98 -15.91 1.52 -4.47
C SER A 98 -14.51 0.99 -4.22
N LEU A 99 -13.47 1.50 -4.90
CA LEU A 99 -12.11 1.00 -4.73
C LEU A 99 -11.33 1.79 -3.69
N ALA A 100 -10.39 1.12 -3.03
CA ALA A 100 -9.39 1.76 -2.21
C ALA A 100 -8.01 1.11 -2.36
N ILE A 101 -6.98 1.94 -2.28
CA ILE A 101 -5.60 1.53 -2.09
C ILE A 101 -5.26 1.72 -0.61
N VAL A 102 -4.70 0.69 0.00
CA VAL A 102 -4.18 0.75 1.37
C VAL A 102 -2.66 0.84 1.28
N TYR A 103 -2.09 1.94 1.77
CA TYR A 103 -0.64 2.13 1.92
C TYR A 103 -0.27 1.87 3.37
N SER A 104 0.42 0.76 3.63
CA SER A 104 0.69 0.28 4.99
C SER A 104 2.17 0.25 5.31
N HIS A 105 2.46 0.21 6.61
CA HIS A 105 3.80 0.27 7.17
C HIS A 105 4.51 1.57 6.81
N ILE A 106 3.74 2.67 6.84
CA ILE A 106 4.24 4.02 6.61
C ILE A 106 4.15 4.87 7.89
N ALA A 107 4.90 5.96 7.90
CA ALA A 107 4.70 7.12 8.75
C ALA A 107 3.97 8.19 7.93
N PRO A 108 2.63 8.33 8.06
CA PRO A 108 1.86 9.29 7.27
C PRO A 108 2.30 10.73 7.56
N ASP A 109 2.18 11.58 6.55
CA ASP A 109 2.34 13.02 6.71
C ASP A 109 1.34 13.53 7.76
N THR A 110 1.84 14.28 8.75
CA THR A 110 1.04 14.76 9.89
C THR A 110 -0.10 15.70 9.51
N SER A 111 -0.06 16.28 8.31
CA SER A 111 -1.13 17.14 7.78
C SER A 111 -2.28 16.36 7.14
N LEU A 112 -2.08 15.08 6.85
CA LEU A 112 -3.07 14.21 6.20
C LEU A 112 -4.18 13.80 7.17
N LYS A 113 -5.44 13.95 6.74
CA LYS A 113 -6.62 13.52 7.50
C LYS A 113 -7.66 12.86 6.60
N ALA A 114 -8.55 12.08 7.20
CA ALA A 114 -9.72 11.56 6.51
C ALA A 114 -10.57 12.70 5.92
N GLY A 115 -11.08 12.49 4.70
CA GLY A 115 -11.79 13.48 3.90
C GLY A 115 -10.91 14.34 3.00
N ASP A 116 -9.58 14.33 3.16
CA ASP A 116 -8.70 15.09 2.27
C ASP A 116 -8.66 14.47 0.86
N PHE A 117 -8.71 15.33 -0.15
CA PHE A 117 -8.38 14.93 -1.52
C PHE A 117 -6.86 15.00 -1.72
N VAL A 118 -6.31 13.97 -2.36
CA VAL A 118 -4.90 13.87 -2.74
C VAL A 118 -4.80 13.57 -4.23
N ALA A 119 -4.06 14.40 -4.96
CA ALA A 119 -3.73 14.14 -6.35
C ALA A 119 -2.64 13.06 -6.44
N ALA A 120 -2.62 12.30 -7.54
CA ALA A 120 -1.55 11.38 -7.87
C ALA A 120 -0.18 12.07 -7.76
N GLY A 121 0.79 11.41 -7.14
CA GLY A 121 2.11 11.97 -6.87
C GLY A 121 2.24 12.78 -5.58
N LYS A 122 1.14 13.19 -4.94
CA LYS A 122 1.21 13.84 -3.61
C LYS A 122 1.82 12.88 -2.59
N ILE A 123 2.82 13.35 -1.83
CA ILE A 123 3.44 12.55 -0.77
C ILE A 123 2.43 12.31 0.36
N LEU A 124 2.22 11.03 0.68
CA LEU A 124 1.35 10.56 1.76
C LEU A 124 2.10 10.35 3.07
N GLY A 125 3.42 10.18 3.00
CA GLY A 125 4.29 9.90 4.15
C GLY A 125 5.59 9.26 3.71
N THR A 126 6.28 8.61 4.64
CA THR A 126 7.48 7.80 4.37
C THR A 126 7.29 6.37 4.83
N VAL A 127 8.16 5.43 4.42
CA VAL A 127 8.20 4.09 5.00
C VAL A 127 8.44 4.17 6.52
N ALA A 128 7.78 3.34 7.31
CA ALA A 128 7.92 3.35 8.76
C ALA A 128 9.29 2.81 9.21
N ASP A 129 9.78 3.33 10.35
CA ASP A 129 10.93 2.74 11.03
C ASP A 129 10.56 1.38 11.64
N THR A 130 11.18 0.31 11.14
CA THR A 130 11.00 -1.03 11.70
C THR A 130 12.20 -1.52 12.51
N SER A 131 13.25 -0.71 12.67
CA SER A 131 14.52 -1.11 13.31
C SER A 131 14.34 -1.61 14.75
N MET A 132 13.38 -1.04 15.48
CA MET A 132 13.08 -1.38 16.87
C MET A 132 11.99 -2.47 17.00
N ARG A 133 11.45 -3.00 15.91
CA ARG A 133 10.35 -3.97 15.93
C ARG A 133 10.88 -5.39 16.14
N LYS A 134 10.32 -6.10 17.13
CA LYS A 134 10.69 -7.48 17.46
C LYS A 134 10.36 -8.51 16.36
N SER A 135 9.60 -8.13 15.34
CA SER A 135 9.20 -9.02 14.25
C SER A 135 10.36 -9.40 13.32
N GLY A 136 11.46 -8.63 13.32
CA GLY A 136 12.58 -8.81 12.40
C GLY A 136 12.23 -8.51 10.93
N ILE A 137 11.12 -7.80 10.70
CA ILE A 137 10.67 -7.40 9.36
C ILE A 137 11.39 -6.11 8.98
N GLY A 138 12.13 -6.12 7.88
CA GLY A 138 12.80 -4.93 7.35
C GLY A 138 11.80 -3.88 6.86
N ALA A 139 12.26 -2.63 6.74
CA ALA A 139 11.46 -1.53 6.22
C ALA A 139 10.99 -1.85 4.79
N HIS A 140 9.69 -1.69 4.55
CA HIS A 140 9.05 -1.94 3.26
C HIS A 140 7.72 -1.21 3.19
N LEU A 141 7.24 -1.00 1.98
CA LEU A 141 5.88 -0.53 1.71
C LEU A 141 4.99 -1.74 1.42
N HIS A 142 3.89 -1.88 2.16
CA HIS A 142 2.83 -2.83 1.82
C HIS A 142 1.70 -2.10 1.10
N ILE A 143 1.25 -2.64 -0.04
CA ILE A 143 0.10 -2.12 -0.79
C ILE A 143 -0.96 -3.19 -0.96
N SER A 144 -2.18 -2.89 -0.54
CA SER A 144 -3.38 -3.66 -0.89
C SER A 144 -4.28 -2.86 -1.82
N LEU A 145 -5.00 -3.54 -2.70
CA LEU A 145 -6.07 -2.97 -3.51
C LEU A 145 -7.36 -3.72 -3.17
N MET A 146 -8.41 -3.00 -2.81
CA MET A 146 -9.68 -3.61 -2.43
C MET A 146 -10.88 -2.88 -3.01
N GLU A 147 -11.96 -3.62 -3.24
CA GLU A 147 -13.30 -3.08 -3.35
C GLU A 147 -13.99 -3.14 -1.99
N ILE A 148 -14.71 -2.08 -1.66
CA ILE A 148 -15.37 -1.86 -0.39
C ILE A 148 -16.88 -1.80 -0.62
N ALA A 149 -17.64 -2.51 0.21
CA ALA A 149 -19.08 -2.43 0.25
C ALA A 149 -19.55 -1.00 0.60
N ARG A 150 -20.50 -0.46 -0.16
CA ARG A 150 -20.93 0.95 -0.06
C ARG A 150 -21.58 1.34 1.28
N TYR A 151 -21.99 0.35 2.07
CA TYR A 151 -22.65 0.54 3.37
C TYR A 151 -21.70 0.37 4.55
N LEU A 152 -20.41 0.15 4.28
CA LEU A 152 -19.40 0.04 5.33
C LEU A 152 -19.08 1.42 5.91
N SER A 153 -19.01 1.51 7.24
CA SER A 153 -18.51 2.71 7.90
C SER A 153 -17.03 2.92 7.60
N LEU A 154 -16.61 4.16 7.35
CA LEU A 154 -15.19 4.46 7.13
C LEU A 154 -14.34 4.20 8.38
N ASP A 155 -14.93 4.30 9.58
CA ASP A 155 -14.23 4.00 10.83
C ASP A 155 -13.90 2.49 10.96
N ASP A 156 -14.70 1.64 10.29
CA ASP A 156 -14.48 0.19 10.24
C ASP A 156 -13.41 -0.22 9.20
N LEU A 157 -12.96 0.71 8.34
CA LEU A 157 -11.86 0.47 7.40
C LEU A 157 -10.51 0.48 8.12
N ASN A 158 -10.23 -0.61 8.84
CA ASN A 158 -9.00 -0.82 9.59
C ASN A 158 -8.59 -2.31 9.57
N TRP A 159 -7.43 -2.61 10.18
CA TRP A 159 -6.87 -3.96 10.17
C TRP A 159 -7.70 -5.03 10.88
N ASN A 160 -8.66 -4.68 11.74
CA ASN A 160 -9.60 -5.68 12.28
C ASN A 160 -10.51 -6.24 11.18
N LEU A 161 -10.95 -5.38 10.25
CA LEU A 161 -11.74 -5.78 9.09
C LEU A 161 -10.89 -6.49 8.04
N PHE A 162 -9.70 -5.98 7.73
CA PHE A 162 -8.86 -6.53 6.66
C PHE A 162 -8.45 -7.98 6.93
N VAL A 163 -8.30 -8.36 8.21
CA VAL A 163 -7.97 -9.73 8.61
C VAL A 163 -9.19 -10.64 8.85
N SER A 164 -10.41 -10.09 8.99
CA SER A 164 -11.61 -10.86 9.34
C SER A 164 -12.06 -11.81 8.23
N LYS A 165 -11.60 -11.57 6.98
CA LYS A 165 -11.97 -12.30 5.76
C LYS A 165 -13.47 -12.24 5.43
N ASP A 166 -14.18 -11.26 5.98
CA ASP A 166 -15.59 -11.08 5.68
C ASP A 166 -15.74 -10.47 4.28
N GLN A 167 -15.94 -11.36 3.30
CA GLN A 167 -16.07 -11.00 1.89
C GLN A 167 -17.37 -10.25 1.59
N ASP A 168 -18.30 -10.19 2.53
CA ASP A 168 -19.52 -9.39 2.38
C ASP A 168 -19.20 -7.88 2.39
N TYR A 169 -18.04 -7.50 2.97
CA TYR A 169 -17.61 -6.12 3.12
C TYR A 169 -16.44 -5.72 2.21
N ILE A 170 -15.46 -6.60 2.01
CA ILE A 170 -14.25 -6.29 1.23
C ILE A 170 -13.81 -7.42 0.30
N TYR A 171 -13.34 -7.06 -0.88
CA TYR A 171 -12.71 -7.99 -1.81
C TYR A 171 -11.36 -7.46 -2.29
N PHE A 172 -10.29 -8.24 -2.09
CA PHE A 172 -8.95 -7.84 -2.49
C PHE A 172 -8.64 -8.23 -3.94
N TYR A 173 -8.02 -7.30 -4.67
CA TYR A 173 -7.49 -7.50 -6.01
C TYR A 173 -5.98 -7.49 -5.99
N ASN A 174 -5.37 -8.12 -7.01
CA ASN A 174 -3.93 -8.02 -7.21
C ASN A 174 -3.55 -6.56 -7.57
N PRO A 175 -2.79 -5.83 -6.72
CA PRO A 175 -2.47 -4.41 -6.92
C PRO A 175 -1.61 -4.13 -8.16
N ILE A 176 -0.99 -5.16 -8.74
CA ILE A 176 -0.23 -5.03 -9.99
C ILE A 176 -1.17 -4.63 -11.15
N TYR A 177 -2.42 -5.08 -11.10
CA TYR A 177 -3.43 -4.85 -12.13
C TYR A 177 -4.58 -4.03 -11.56
N ILE A 178 -4.51 -2.69 -11.68
CA ILE A 178 -5.70 -1.84 -11.47
C ILE A 178 -6.55 -1.96 -12.73
N PRO A 179 -7.76 -2.56 -12.68
CA PRO A 179 -8.53 -2.78 -13.90
C PRO A 179 -9.02 -1.45 -14.48
N ARG A 180 -8.74 -1.21 -15.77
CA ARG A 180 -9.08 0.05 -16.47
C ARG A 180 -10.55 0.45 -16.37
N LYS A 181 -11.46 -0.51 -16.23
CA LYS A 181 -12.91 -0.26 -16.06
C LYS A 181 -13.25 0.60 -14.85
N PHE A 182 -12.35 0.69 -13.86
CA PHE A 182 -12.56 1.47 -12.64
C PHE A 182 -11.90 2.86 -12.66
N LEU A 183 -11.11 3.18 -13.70
CA LEU A 183 -10.45 4.47 -13.84
C LEU A 183 -11.29 5.49 -14.63
N ASN A 184 -12.36 5.04 -15.29
CA ASN A 184 -13.23 5.86 -16.15
C ASN A 184 -14.60 6.17 -15.51
N ASP A 185 -14.76 5.94 -14.21
CA ASP A 185 -16.03 6.17 -13.50
C ASP A 185 -15.84 7.31 -12.50
N ASP A 186 -16.51 8.43 -12.79
CA ASP A 186 -16.28 9.74 -12.19
C ASP A 186 -16.79 9.83 -10.74
N GLY A 187 -15.99 9.32 -9.80
CA GLY A 187 -15.96 9.79 -8.43
C GLY A 187 -16.74 9.01 -7.35
N PHE A 188 -16.22 9.12 -6.12
CA PHE A 188 -16.96 8.86 -4.90
C PHE A 188 -17.99 10.00 -4.74
N GLY A 189 -19.23 9.75 -5.13
CA GLY A 189 -20.34 10.68 -4.88
C GLY A 189 -20.35 11.11 -3.40
N SER A 190 -20.52 12.41 -3.19
CA SER A 190 -20.58 13.08 -1.89
C SER A 190 -21.26 12.21 -0.83
N ILE A 191 -20.50 11.84 0.21
CA ILE A 191 -21.02 11.15 1.38
C ILE A 191 -21.84 12.17 2.17
N GLU A 192 -23.15 12.20 1.94
CA GLU A 192 -24.07 12.84 2.86
C GLU A 192 -24.06 12.04 4.18
N LYS A 193 -23.65 12.72 5.25
CA LYS A 193 -23.84 12.24 6.62
C LYS A 193 -25.35 12.17 6.88
N TYR A 194 -25.87 10.95 7.03
CA TYR A 194 -27.17 10.72 7.67
C TYR A 194 -26.93 10.34 9.13
#